data_AF-A0A399XIT0-F1
#
_entry.id   AF-A0A399XIT0-F1
#
_cell.length_a   1.000
_cell.length_b   1.000
_cell.length_c   1.000
_cell.angle_alpha   90.00
_cell.angle_beta   90.00
_cell.angle_gamma   90.00
#
_symmetry.space_group_name_H-M   'P 1'
#
loop_
_entity.id
_entity.type
_entity.pdbx_description
1 polymer ?
#
loop_
_entity_poly.entity_id
_entity_poly.type
_entity_poly.pdbx_seq_one_letter_code
_entity_poly.pdbx_strand_id
1 'polypeptide(L)'
;MNPGARKAEADRDRDTEPWQKRLTERGLRRLLGDSGTAWVATTLLTWTAGRLGEVFRDRPETVARLDLRQGERFSVTARPPLTRRERRLSDEREKLARRVERASRPRRRQRRIAKELRVAKRRLARHRPGSRRYGRASDNVTALSAELERASRPRRGARSLQKRLDLLDRELAAERGRIMSKARRRKRAPVTAKA
;
A
#
# COMPACT_ATOMS: atom_id res chain seq x y z
N MET A 1 15.60 30.21 -15.75
CA MET A 1 14.95 29.11 -14.99
C MET A 1 15.26 27.81 -15.70
N ASN A 2 15.91 26.85 -15.02
CA ASN A 2 16.56 25.71 -15.66
C ASN A 2 15.61 24.49 -15.73
N PRO A 3 15.25 23.98 -16.93
CA PRO A 3 14.27 22.88 -17.09
C PRO A 3 14.72 21.54 -16.47
N GLY A 4 16.00 21.39 -16.12
CA GLY A 4 16.52 20.21 -15.42
C GLY A 4 16.03 20.05 -13.97
N ALA A 5 15.71 21.16 -13.28
CA ALA A 5 15.32 21.11 -11.86
C ALA A 5 13.94 20.47 -11.64
N ARG A 6 13.00 20.63 -12.58
CA ARG A 6 11.65 20.05 -12.49
C ARG A 6 11.61 18.54 -12.72
N LYS A 7 12.56 17.97 -13.47
CA LYS A 7 12.67 16.51 -13.66
C LYS A 7 13.22 15.82 -12.41
N ALA A 8 14.22 16.42 -11.76
CA ALA A 8 14.85 15.87 -10.56
C ALA A 8 13.90 15.83 -9.34
N GLU A 9 12.89 16.69 -9.32
CA GLU A 9 11.87 16.73 -8.26
C GLU A 9 10.74 15.71 -8.52
N ALA A 10 10.36 15.50 -9.80
CA ALA A 10 9.39 14.47 -10.20
C ALA A 10 9.91 13.03 -10.10
N ASP A 11 11.24 12.83 -10.09
CA ASP A 11 11.85 11.53 -9.85
C ASP A 11 12.03 11.25 -8.34
N ARG A 12 12.21 12.29 -7.49
CA ARG A 12 12.24 12.14 -6.03
C ARG A 12 10.90 11.72 -5.42
N ASP A 13 9.79 12.22 -5.96
CA ASP A 13 8.46 11.77 -5.54
C ASP A 13 8.16 10.34 -6.02
N ARG A 14 8.87 9.87 -7.05
CA ARG A 14 8.81 8.47 -7.47
C ARG A 14 9.48 7.56 -6.42
N ASP A 15 10.49 7.94 -5.66
CA ASP A 15 11.19 6.95 -4.82
C ASP A 15 10.54 6.68 -3.44
N THR A 16 9.37 7.26 -3.17
CA THR A 16 8.63 7.02 -1.91
C THR A 16 7.58 5.91 -1.98
N GLU A 17 7.31 5.37 -3.17
CA GLU A 17 6.52 4.14 -3.29
C GLU A 17 7.42 2.93 -3.11
N PRO A 18 7.07 1.97 -2.23
CA PRO A 18 7.88 0.77 -2.05
C PRO A 18 8.06 0.10 -3.41
N TRP A 19 9.30 -0.12 -3.82
CA TRP A 19 9.67 -0.73 -5.11
C TRP A 19 8.90 -2.02 -5.42
N GLN A 20 8.47 -2.71 -4.36
CA GLN A 20 7.58 -3.87 -4.37
C GLN A 20 6.23 -3.57 -5.07
N LYS A 21 5.61 -2.41 -4.85
CA LYS A 21 4.38 -1.97 -5.55
C LYS A 21 4.63 -1.75 -7.04
N ARG A 22 5.79 -1.22 -7.41
CA ARG A 22 6.13 -0.94 -8.83
C ARG A 22 6.47 -2.18 -9.61
N LEU A 23 7.23 -3.10 -9.01
CA LEU A 23 7.57 -4.37 -9.64
C LEU A 23 6.35 -5.26 -9.80
N THR A 24 5.42 -5.23 -8.84
CA THR A 24 4.14 -5.94 -8.98
C THR A 24 3.22 -5.28 -9.99
N GLU A 25 3.05 -3.95 -10.00
CA GLU A 25 2.22 -3.26 -11.01
C GLU A 25 2.75 -3.39 -12.44
N ARG A 26 4.06 -3.24 -12.67
CA ARG A 26 4.65 -3.41 -14.01
C ARG A 26 4.69 -4.87 -14.46
N GLY A 27 4.97 -5.81 -13.55
CA GLY A 27 4.97 -7.24 -13.84
C GLY A 27 3.57 -7.76 -14.17
N LEU A 28 2.56 -7.36 -13.40
CA LEU A 28 1.17 -7.76 -13.61
C LEU A 28 0.54 -7.10 -14.85
N ARG A 29 0.89 -5.84 -15.17
CA ARG A 29 0.45 -5.20 -16.43
C ARG A 29 1.02 -5.86 -17.68
N ARG A 30 2.28 -6.33 -17.65
CA ARG A 30 2.89 -7.04 -18.79
C ARG A 30 2.35 -8.45 -18.98
N LEU A 31 1.92 -9.13 -17.90
CA LEU A 31 1.45 -10.52 -17.95
C LEU A 31 -0.09 -10.67 -18.06
N LEU A 32 -0.88 -9.67 -17.65
CA LEU A 32 -2.36 -9.72 -17.67
C LEU A 32 -3.04 -8.60 -18.48
N GLY A 33 -2.25 -7.70 -19.10
CA GLY A 33 -2.73 -6.53 -19.82
C GLY A 33 -3.39 -5.48 -18.91
N ASP A 34 -3.83 -4.36 -19.49
CA ASP A 34 -4.56 -3.27 -18.81
C ASP A 34 -6.01 -3.65 -18.41
N SER A 35 -6.29 -4.94 -18.27
CA SER A 35 -7.62 -5.44 -17.94
C SER A 35 -7.88 -5.44 -16.42
N GLY A 36 -9.14 -5.25 -16.00
CA GLY A 36 -9.54 -5.28 -14.59
C GLY A 36 -9.21 -6.58 -13.83
N THR A 37 -8.80 -7.65 -14.52
CA THR A 37 -8.26 -8.87 -13.90
C THR A 37 -6.89 -8.65 -13.26
N ALA A 38 -6.03 -7.81 -13.86
CA ALA A 38 -4.78 -7.38 -13.26
C ALA A 38 -5.05 -6.61 -11.97
N TRP A 39 -6.05 -5.72 -11.97
CA TRP A 39 -6.41 -4.95 -10.77
C TRP A 39 -6.90 -5.84 -9.62
N VAL A 40 -7.70 -6.88 -9.91
CA VAL A 40 -8.13 -7.85 -8.89
C VAL A 40 -6.96 -8.68 -8.38
N ALA A 41 -6.09 -9.16 -9.27
CA ALA A 41 -4.89 -9.92 -8.88
C ALA A 41 -3.97 -9.06 -8.00
N THR A 42 -3.71 -7.81 -8.39
CA THR A 42 -2.93 -6.86 -7.60
C THR A 42 -3.60 -6.57 -6.26
N THR A 43 -4.92 -6.34 -6.22
CA THR A 43 -5.64 -6.06 -4.97
C THR A 43 -5.61 -7.25 -4.02
N LEU A 44 -5.76 -8.46 -4.55
CA LEU A 44 -5.73 -9.70 -3.77
C LEU A 44 -4.32 -9.99 -3.26
N LEU A 45 -3.29 -9.84 -4.09
CA LEU A 45 -1.87 -9.92 -3.72
C LEU A 45 -1.50 -8.88 -2.66
N THR A 46 -1.93 -7.63 -2.83
CA THR A 46 -1.66 -6.55 -1.87
C THR A 46 -2.33 -6.82 -0.53
N TRP A 47 -3.57 -7.32 -0.55
CA TRP A 47 -4.28 -7.70 0.68
C TRP A 47 -3.62 -8.89 1.38
N THR A 48 -3.22 -9.94 0.65
CA THR A 48 -2.52 -11.10 1.24
C THR A 48 -1.12 -10.73 1.75
N ALA A 49 -0.38 -9.90 1.01
CA ALA A 49 0.94 -9.42 1.42
C ALA A 49 0.86 -8.51 2.66
N GLY A 50 -0.13 -7.61 2.71
CA GLY A 50 -0.40 -6.79 3.89
C GLY A 50 -0.73 -7.64 5.12
N ARG A 51 -1.51 -8.70 4.95
CA ARG A 51 -1.88 -9.62 6.03
C ARG A 51 -0.70 -10.49 6.52
N LEU A 52 0.18 -10.89 5.62
CA LEU A 52 1.44 -11.57 5.99
C LEU A 52 2.38 -10.62 6.72
N GLY A 53 2.48 -9.34 6.29
CA GLY A 53 3.26 -8.33 6.98
C GLY A 53 2.79 -8.03 8.41
N GLU A 54 1.48 -8.13 8.67
CA GLU A 54 0.93 -8.02 10.04
C GLU A 54 1.35 -9.19 10.94
N VAL A 55 1.52 -10.40 10.41
CA VAL A 55 1.99 -11.58 11.18
C VAL A 55 3.48 -11.47 11.54
N PHE A 56 4.27 -10.75 10.75
CA PHE A 56 5.69 -10.51 11.06
C PHE A 56 5.94 -9.29 11.96
N ARG A 57 4.91 -8.51 12.28
CA ARG A 57 5.01 -7.27 13.07
C ARG A 57 5.27 -7.49 14.56
N ASP A 58 5.00 -8.69 15.08
CA ASP A 58 5.21 -9.04 16.49
C ASP A 58 6.63 -9.57 16.77
N ARG A 59 7.54 -9.54 15.80
CA ARG A 59 8.96 -9.84 16.06
C ARG A 59 9.65 -8.59 16.61
N PRO A 60 10.52 -8.72 17.64
CA PRO A 60 11.33 -7.60 18.09
C PRO A 60 12.16 -7.07 16.92
N GLU A 61 11.79 -5.89 16.43
CA GLU A 61 12.43 -5.25 15.29
C GLU A 61 13.78 -4.71 15.76
N THR A 62 14.88 -5.27 15.25
CA THR A 62 16.23 -4.73 15.52
C THR A 62 16.36 -3.41 14.76
N VAL A 63 16.22 -2.29 15.48
CA VAL A 63 16.15 -0.94 14.88
C VAL A 63 17.51 -0.49 14.31
N ALA A 64 18.61 -0.89 14.94
CA ALA A 64 19.97 -0.66 14.45
C ALA A 64 20.96 -1.62 15.14
N ARG A 65 21.99 -2.07 14.42
CA ARG A 65 23.19 -2.72 14.97
C ARG A 65 24.38 -1.82 14.65
N LEU A 66 25.07 -1.34 15.68
CA LEU A 66 26.21 -0.43 15.56
C LEU A 66 27.42 -1.08 16.22
N ASP A 67 28.48 -1.28 15.45
CA ASP A 67 29.77 -1.69 15.98
C ASP A 67 30.55 -0.42 16.32
N LEU A 68 30.68 -0.15 17.62
CA LEU A 68 31.33 1.06 18.13
C LEU A 68 32.79 0.73 18.46
N ARG A 69 33.70 1.60 18.02
CA ARG A 69 35.11 1.55 18.45
C ARG A 69 35.24 2.06 19.89
N GLN A 70 36.31 1.65 20.57
CA GLN A 70 36.58 2.10 21.93
C GLN A 70 36.70 3.63 21.96
N GLY A 71 35.82 4.30 22.72
CA GLY A 71 35.72 5.76 22.78
C GLY A 71 34.57 6.39 22.00
N GLU A 72 33.92 5.65 21.08
CA GLU A 72 32.72 6.13 20.40
C GLU A 72 31.49 6.05 21.30
N ARG A 73 30.59 7.05 21.17
CA ARG A 73 29.33 7.11 21.89
C ARG A 73 28.17 7.15 20.90
N PHE A 74 27.17 6.31 21.12
CA PHE A 74 25.90 6.40 20.42
C PHE A 74 24.86 7.04 21.33
N SER A 75 23.93 7.79 20.74
CA SER A 75 22.78 8.35 21.47
C SER A 75 21.48 7.87 20.85
N VAL A 76 20.66 7.18 21.64
CA VAL A 76 19.30 6.82 21.26
C VAL A 76 18.37 7.90 21.79
N THR A 77 17.71 8.62 20.89
CA THR A 77 16.63 9.54 21.27
C THR A 77 15.30 8.83 21.12
N ALA A 78 14.72 8.43 22.26
CA ALA A 78 13.34 7.98 22.30
C ALA A 78 12.40 9.11 21.88
N ARG A 79 11.31 8.71 21.22
CA ARG A 79 10.27 9.64 20.78
C ARG A 79 9.54 10.21 22.01
N PRO A 80 9.31 11.53 22.09
CA PRO A 80 8.45 12.11 23.13
C PRO A 80 7.03 11.53 23.07
N PRO A 81 6.30 11.54 24.21
CA PRO A 81 4.97 10.94 24.31
C PRO A 81 3.98 11.57 23.32
N LEU A 82 3.02 10.77 22.87
CA LEU A 82 1.96 11.18 21.94
C LEU A 82 1.12 12.32 22.55
N THR A 83 0.99 13.41 21.79
CA THR A 83 0.14 14.55 22.17
C THR A 83 -1.34 14.21 21.99
N ARG A 84 -2.25 14.94 22.66
CA ARG A 84 -3.71 14.76 22.49
C ARG A 84 -4.15 14.89 21.02
N ARG A 85 -3.58 15.85 20.30
CA ARG A 85 -3.86 16.06 18.86
C ARG A 85 -3.40 14.88 18.03
N GLU A 86 -2.18 14.37 18.27
CA GLU A 86 -1.67 13.22 17.54
C GLU A 86 -2.50 11.96 17.80
N ARG A 87 -2.93 11.72 19.05
CA ARG A 87 -3.82 10.61 19.38
C ARG A 87 -5.12 10.68 18.57
N ARG A 88 -5.78 11.85 18.54
CA ARG A 88 -6.99 12.05 17.73
C ARG A 88 -6.78 11.77 16.24
N LEU A 89 -5.70 12.31 15.66
CA LEU A 89 -5.38 12.06 14.25
C LEU A 89 -5.07 10.58 13.98
N SER A 90 -4.39 9.91 14.90
CA SER A 90 -4.11 8.48 14.81
C SER A 90 -5.39 7.65 14.84
N ASP A 91 -6.31 7.96 15.74
CA ASP A 91 -7.60 7.28 15.87
C ASP A 91 -8.47 7.48 14.62
N GLU A 92 -8.51 8.71 14.10
CA GLU A 92 -9.23 9.04 12.86
C GLU A 92 -8.64 8.31 11.65
N ARG A 93 -7.32 8.30 11.55
CA ARG A 93 -6.59 7.56 10.51
C ARG A 93 -6.88 6.07 10.59
N GLU A 94 -6.89 5.47 11.77
CA GLU A 94 -7.20 4.06 11.95
C GLU A 94 -8.67 3.73 11.57
N LYS A 95 -9.62 4.55 12.03
CA LYS A 95 -11.04 4.40 11.65
C LYS A 95 -11.23 4.48 10.14
N LEU A 96 -10.54 5.41 9.48
CA LEU A 96 -10.64 5.62 8.05
C LEU A 96 -9.93 4.51 7.26
N ALA A 97 -8.76 4.04 7.73
CA ALA A 97 -8.06 2.87 7.17
C ALA A 97 -8.95 1.62 7.18
N ARG A 98 -9.65 1.34 8.30
CA ARG A 98 -10.62 0.23 8.39
C ARG A 98 -11.75 0.37 7.37
N ARG A 99 -12.23 1.60 7.10
CA ARG A 99 -13.26 1.85 6.07
C ARG A 99 -12.72 1.61 4.66
N VAL A 100 -11.50 2.04 4.38
CA VAL A 100 -10.81 1.78 3.11
C VAL A 100 -10.62 0.27 2.89
N GLU A 101 -10.16 -0.46 3.91
CA GLU A 101 -9.99 -1.92 3.85
C GLU A 101 -11.33 -2.64 3.55
N ARG A 102 -12.41 -2.22 4.21
CA ARG A 102 -13.75 -2.78 3.93
C ARG A 102 -14.23 -2.44 2.51
N ALA A 103 -13.88 -1.26 2.00
CA ALA A 103 -14.25 -0.85 0.66
C ALA A 103 -13.46 -1.60 -0.42
N SER A 104 -12.19 -1.94 -0.16
CA SER A 104 -11.32 -2.70 -1.06
C SER A 104 -11.56 -4.21 -1.02
N ARG A 105 -12.21 -4.73 0.03
CA ARG A 105 -12.52 -6.17 0.13
C ARG A 105 -13.39 -6.67 -1.03
N PRO A 106 -13.07 -7.85 -1.61
CA PRO A 106 -13.86 -8.42 -2.69
C PRO A 106 -15.23 -8.89 -2.18
N ARG A 107 -16.29 -8.48 -2.90
CA ARG A 107 -17.70 -8.81 -2.62
C ARG A 107 -18.01 -10.27 -2.92
N ARG A 108 -19.10 -10.80 -2.33
CA ARG A 108 -19.59 -12.17 -2.60
C ARG A 108 -19.74 -12.46 -4.10
N ARG A 109 -20.31 -11.53 -4.87
CA ARG A 109 -20.46 -11.64 -6.34
C ARG A 109 -19.10 -11.74 -7.05
N GLN A 110 -18.15 -10.87 -6.73
CA GLN A 110 -16.79 -10.92 -7.32
C GLN A 110 -16.09 -12.25 -7.01
N ARG A 111 -16.20 -12.74 -5.76
CA ARG A 111 -15.64 -14.05 -5.35
C ARG A 111 -16.28 -15.20 -6.13
N ARG A 112 -17.60 -15.16 -6.34
CA ARG A 112 -18.34 -16.16 -7.11
C ARG A 112 -17.86 -16.19 -8.56
N ILE A 113 -17.85 -15.05 -9.24
CA ILE A 113 -17.38 -14.94 -10.63
C ILE A 113 -15.92 -15.40 -10.75
N ALA A 114 -15.06 -15.02 -9.80
CA ALA A 114 -13.67 -15.48 -9.78
C ALA A 114 -13.55 -17.01 -9.62
N LYS A 115 -14.41 -17.64 -8.81
CA LYS A 115 -14.46 -19.11 -8.66
C LYS A 115 -14.93 -19.78 -9.96
N GLU A 116 -15.98 -19.24 -10.59
CA GLU A 116 -16.51 -19.72 -11.87
C GLU A 116 -15.47 -19.58 -12.98
N LEU A 117 -14.78 -18.43 -13.06
CA LEU A 117 -13.69 -18.18 -14.00
C LEU A 117 -12.54 -19.18 -13.82
N ARG A 118 -12.17 -19.50 -12.58
CA ARG A 118 -11.15 -20.53 -12.29
C ARG A 118 -11.57 -21.91 -12.81
N VAL A 119 -12.83 -22.28 -12.63
CA VAL A 119 -13.36 -23.56 -13.16
C VAL A 119 -13.40 -23.53 -14.69
N ALA A 120 -13.83 -22.43 -15.30
CA ALA A 120 -13.86 -22.26 -16.75
C ALA A 120 -12.46 -22.37 -17.37
N LYS A 121 -11.45 -21.72 -16.78
CA LYS A 121 -10.04 -21.84 -17.21
C LYS A 121 -9.52 -23.28 -17.13
N ARG A 122 -9.88 -24.01 -16.06
CA ARG A 122 -9.55 -25.45 -15.94
C ARG A 122 -10.23 -26.30 -17.01
N ARG A 123 -11.48 -25.99 -17.38
CA ARG A 123 -12.19 -26.70 -18.46
C ARG A 123 -11.56 -26.38 -19.82
N LEU A 124 -11.22 -25.13 -20.08
CA LEU A 124 -10.51 -24.72 -21.31
C LEU A 124 -9.21 -25.51 -21.48
N ALA A 125 -8.40 -25.59 -20.42
CA ALA A 125 -7.12 -26.32 -20.44
C ALA A 125 -7.25 -27.83 -20.71
N ARG A 126 -8.43 -28.42 -20.53
CA ARG A 126 -8.68 -29.85 -20.81
C ARG A 126 -9.05 -30.12 -22.27
N HIS A 127 -9.46 -29.10 -23.02
CA HIS A 127 -9.93 -29.29 -24.38
C HIS A 127 -8.83 -28.99 -25.39
N ARG A 128 -8.76 -29.78 -26.47
CA ARG A 128 -7.78 -29.58 -27.53
C ARG A 128 -8.04 -28.23 -28.24
N PRO A 129 -7.01 -27.38 -28.40
CA PRO A 129 -7.10 -26.15 -29.18
C PRO A 129 -7.69 -26.42 -30.58
N GLY A 130 -8.55 -25.52 -31.06
CA GLY A 130 -9.23 -25.64 -32.36
C GLY A 130 -10.48 -26.53 -32.37
N SER A 131 -10.77 -27.30 -31.31
CA SER A 131 -12.01 -28.06 -31.21
C SER A 131 -13.23 -27.16 -30.93
N ARG A 132 -14.43 -27.55 -31.38
CA ARG A 132 -15.68 -26.84 -31.07
C ARG A 132 -15.92 -26.69 -29.56
N ARG A 133 -15.52 -27.70 -28.77
CA ARG A 133 -15.60 -27.67 -27.29
C ARG A 133 -14.62 -26.66 -26.70
N TYR A 134 -13.42 -26.53 -27.26
CA TYR A 134 -12.45 -25.50 -26.89
C TYR A 134 -12.99 -24.09 -27.19
N GLY A 135 -13.57 -23.87 -28.38
CA GLY A 135 -14.20 -22.58 -28.73
C GLY A 135 -15.23 -22.15 -27.69
N ARG A 136 -16.21 -23.03 -27.39
CA ARG A 136 -17.23 -22.75 -26.36
C ARG A 136 -16.63 -22.48 -24.97
N ALA A 137 -15.60 -23.23 -24.58
CA ALA A 137 -14.94 -23.01 -23.29
C ALA A 137 -14.18 -21.68 -23.25
N SER A 138 -13.57 -21.28 -24.38
CA SER A 138 -12.87 -20.01 -24.55
C SER A 138 -13.83 -18.84 -24.44
N ASP A 139 -14.97 -18.90 -25.15
CA ASP A 139 -16.00 -17.87 -25.10
C ASP A 139 -16.52 -17.64 -23.68
N ASN A 140 -16.72 -18.73 -22.92
CA ASN A 140 -17.15 -18.66 -21.53
C ASN A 140 -16.08 -18.02 -20.61
N VAL A 141 -14.79 -18.32 -20.82
CA VAL A 141 -13.70 -17.65 -20.10
C VAL A 141 -13.68 -16.16 -20.41
N THR A 142 -13.87 -15.76 -21.66
CA THR A 142 -13.93 -14.36 -22.09
C THR A 142 -15.11 -13.64 -21.44
N ALA A 143 -16.31 -14.23 -21.49
CA ALA A 143 -17.51 -13.66 -20.87
C ALA A 143 -17.35 -13.46 -19.36
N LEU A 144 -16.90 -14.48 -18.63
CA LEU A 144 -16.67 -14.40 -17.18
C LEU A 144 -15.55 -13.40 -16.82
N SER A 145 -14.53 -13.26 -17.66
CA SER A 145 -13.46 -12.27 -17.46
C SER A 145 -14.01 -10.85 -17.59
N ALA A 146 -14.81 -10.57 -18.61
CA ALA A 146 -15.47 -9.28 -18.79
C ALA A 146 -16.46 -8.97 -17.65
N GLU A 147 -17.20 -9.98 -17.18
CA GLU A 147 -18.12 -9.81 -16.05
C GLU A 147 -17.36 -9.49 -14.75
N LEU A 148 -16.24 -10.19 -14.50
CA LEU A 148 -15.38 -9.93 -13.36
C LEU A 148 -14.81 -8.50 -13.41
N GLU A 149 -14.36 -8.05 -14.57
CA GLU A 149 -13.85 -6.70 -14.77
C GLU A 149 -14.90 -5.63 -14.48
N ARG A 150 -16.11 -5.76 -15.05
CA ARG A 150 -17.23 -4.85 -14.74
C ARG A 150 -17.56 -4.85 -13.26
N ALA A 151 -17.58 -6.02 -12.63
CA ALA A 151 -17.86 -6.17 -11.21
C ALA A 151 -16.74 -5.60 -10.32
N SER A 152 -15.51 -5.51 -10.82
CA SER A 152 -14.31 -5.09 -10.09
C SER A 152 -14.04 -3.59 -10.17
N ARG A 153 -14.90 -2.83 -10.87
CA ARG A 153 -14.82 -1.37 -10.90
C ARG A 153 -14.82 -0.81 -9.47
N PRO A 154 -13.95 0.18 -9.18
CA PRO A 154 -13.87 0.77 -7.84
C PRO A 154 -15.21 1.38 -7.44
N ARG A 155 -15.59 1.18 -6.17
CA ARG A 155 -16.85 1.75 -5.63
C ARG A 155 -16.83 3.27 -5.76
N ARG A 156 -17.99 3.88 -6.03
CA ARG A 156 -18.17 5.34 -5.90
C ARG A 156 -17.69 5.75 -4.50
N GLY A 157 -16.78 6.72 -4.44
CA GLY A 157 -16.19 7.20 -3.19
C GLY A 157 -14.99 6.40 -2.63
N ALA A 158 -14.60 5.26 -3.21
CA ALA A 158 -13.38 4.56 -2.75
C ALA A 158 -12.13 5.43 -2.95
N ARG A 159 -12.06 6.14 -4.08
CA ARG A 159 -10.98 7.10 -4.36
C ARG A 159 -10.97 8.28 -3.40
N SER A 160 -12.13 8.79 -2.99
CA SER A 160 -12.20 9.91 -2.04
C SER A 160 -11.81 9.48 -0.63
N LEU A 161 -12.19 8.26 -0.21
CA LEU A 161 -11.70 7.67 1.03
C LEU A 161 -10.17 7.52 1.02
N GLN A 162 -9.59 7.01 -0.07
CA GLN A 162 -8.14 6.90 -0.19
C GLN A 162 -7.45 8.27 -0.08
N LYS A 163 -7.92 9.27 -0.85
CA LYS A 163 -7.39 10.64 -0.77
C LYS A 163 -7.46 11.21 0.65
N ARG A 164 -8.54 10.94 1.38
CA ARG A 164 -8.71 11.43 2.76
C ARG A 164 -7.77 10.71 3.74
N LEU A 165 -7.47 9.44 3.50
CA LEU A 165 -6.45 8.71 4.26
C LEU A 165 -5.07 9.31 4.03
N ASP A 166 -4.73 9.56 2.76
CA ASP A 166 -3.42 10.13 2.39
C ASP A 166 -3.24 11.54 2.98
N LEU A 167 -4.31 12.34 3.05
CA LEU A 167 -4.29 13.64 3.73
C LEU A 167 -4.03 13.51 5.24
N LEU A 168 -4.74 12.60 5.92
CA LEU A 168 -4.51 12.34 7.35
C LEU A 168 -3.08 11.85 7.63
N ASP A 169 -2.54 10.99 6.77
CA ASP A 169 -1.15 10.51 6.91
C ASP A 169 -0.15 11.68 6.79
N ARG A 170 -0.38 12.63 5.87
CA ARG A 170 0.44 13.85 5.75
C ARG A 170 0.32 14.76 6.96
N GLU A 171 -0.89 14.99 7.47
CA GLU A 171 -1.11 15.81 8.66
C GLU A 171 -0.44 15.22 9.89
N LEU A 172 -0.55 13.90 10.05
CA LEU A 172 0.07 13.16 11.14
C LEU A 172 1.59 13.26 11.03
N ALA A 173 2.18 13.05 9.84
CA ALA A 173 3.61 13.24 9.60
C ALA A 173 4.08 14.67 9.93
N ALA A 174 3.31 15.69 9.54
CA ALA A 174 3.62 17.09 9.84
C ALA A 174 3.61 17.39 11.35
N GLU A 175 2.60 16.91 12.08
CA GLU A 175 2.53 17.06 13.54
C GLU A 175 3.69 16.34 14.24
N ARG A 176 4.05 15.12 13.79
CA ARG A 176 5.22 14.41 14.30
C ARG A 176 6.51 15.21 14.08
N GLY A 177 6.68 15.78 12.89
CA GLY A 177 7.82 16.64 12.56
C GLY A 177 7.92 17.87 13.47
N ARG A 178 6.80 18.54 13.74
CA ARG A 178 6.74 19.70 14.66
C ARG A 178 7.10 19.32 16.10
N ILE A 179 6.60 18.19 16.60
CA ILE A 179 6.90 17.72 17.95
C ILE A 179 8.39 17.36 18.06
N MET A 180 8.96 16.67 17.06
CA MET A 180 10.39 16.34 17.03
C MET A 180 11.26 17.59 16.98
N SER A 181 10.92 18.58 16.14
CA SER A 181 11.71 19.81 16.04
C SER A 181 11.68 20.61 17.35
N LYS A 182 10.52 20.70 18.02
CA LYS A 182 10.38 21.33 19.34
C LYS A 182 11.20 20.60 20.42
N ALA A 183 11.17 19.27 20.43
CA ALA A 183 11.97 18.48 21.36
C ALA A 183 13.48 18.67 21.12
N ARG A 184 13.92 18.72 19.86
CA ARG A 184 15.32 19.00 19.49
C ARG A 184 15.76 20.40 19.92
N ARG A 185 14.92 21.42 19.73
CA ARG A 185 15.22 22.80 20.16
C ARG A 185 15.37 22.91 21.67
N ARG A 186 14.50 22.26 22.46
CA ARG A 186 14.60 22.24 23.93
C ARG A 186 15.91 21.62 24.43
N LYS A 187 16.41 20.57 23.78
CA LYS A 187 17.70 19.96 24.14
C LYS A 187 18.92 20.83 23.77
N ARG A 188 18.77 21.80 22.87
CA ARG A 188 19.85 22.68 22.40
C ARG A 188 19.91 24.04 23.10
N ALA A 189 18.94 24.36 23.95
CA ALA A 189 18.99 25.61 24.71
C ALA A 189 20.20 25.54 25.64
N PRO A 190 21.17 26.48 25.55
CA PRO A 190 22.28 26.51 26.50
C PRO A 190 21.69 26.70 27.89
N VAL A 191 22.09 25.83 28.83
CA VAL A 191 21.93 26.12 30.24
C VAL A 191 22.78 27.35 30.48
N THR A 192 22.17 28.53 30.50
CA THR A 192 22.81 29.72 31.05
C THR A 192 23.11 29.38 32.49
N ALA A 193 24.34 28.95 32.75
CA ALA A 193 24.90 28.88 34.08
C ALA A 193 24.71 30.27 34.69
N LYS A 194 23.84 30.37 35.70
CA LYS A 194 23.84 31.53 36.56
C LYS A 194 25.20 31.53 37.25
N ALA A 195 26.03 32.53 36.90
CA ALA A 195 27.15 32.96 37.70
C ALA A 195 26.62 33.72 38.92
#